data_AF-A0A535M4Y6-F1
#
_entry.id   AF-A0A535M4Y6-F1
#
_cell.length_a   1.000
_cell.length_b   1.000
_cell.length_c   1.000
_cell.angle_alpha   90.00
_cell.angle_beta   90.00
_cell.angle_gamma   90.00
#
_symmetry.space_group_name_H-M   'P 1'
#
loop_
_entity.id
_entity.type
_entity.pdbx_description
1 polymer ?
#
loop_
_entity_poly.entity_id
_entity_poly.type
_entity_poly.pdbx_seq_one_letter_code
_entity_poly.pdbx_strand_id
1 'polypeptide(L)'
;MAFISESSKKIAYDMPQSIRLLNKWKNIGNNRWGIGLREILGALGPGFLISVGYMDPGNWGTNLAAGAGFGYQLLWVILVSNVIAIFLQISSAKLGIATGKNLAQLIREQFPRPIVIFLGITTAIAIMATDVAEVLGGALGFNILFHIPLFLSALITGVIVLALLGLSRWGFRKIEFVIIALVSVIGLAYVYEMTLIHPGWSQVALHLVIPQVTSASILTAVSILGATVMPHNVFLHSFLAPQRLSSPEAPLQERRKVLRLAKIDTLAALNVAFFVNAAMLIVAGTVFFHRVNPAELNLQTAYVTLVPALGAFAAVAFGVGLLASGLSSSTTGTLAGQVVLQGFLNKHVEMWVWRIITIIPALLVIALNIPTVEVLVISQAILSLQLPFTMVPVVLLTRRRDLMEDFVNGHLTNIMNVCITLVVTVLNMLLLYTLFWG
;
A
#
# COMPACT_ATOMS: atom_id res chain seq x y z
N MET A 1 1.37 43.23 -26.83
CA MET A 1 1.50 43.42 -25.36
C MET A 1 0.17 43.23 -24.62
N ALA A 2 -0.64 42.22 -24.98
CA ALA A 2 -1.90 41.91 -24.30
C ALA A 2 -2.29 40.42 -24.43
N PHE A 3 -1.34 39.50 -24.23
CA PHE A 3 -1.58 38.05 -24.32
C PHE A 3 -0.92 37.22 -23.19
N ILE A 4 -0.46 37.86 -22.11
CA ILE A 4 0.27 37.18 -21.02
C ILE A 4 -0.48 37.28 -19.67
N SER A 5 -1.66 37.88 -19.61
CA SER A 5 -2.32 38.20 -18.32
C SER A 5 -3.44 37.24 -17.86
N GLU A 6 -3.76 36.17 -18.59
CA GLU A 6 -4.87 35.26 -18.20
C GLU A 6 -4.47 33.87 -17.70
N SER A 7 -3.17 33.53 -17.66
CA SER A 7 -2.75 32.16 -17.28
C SER A 7 -2.61 31.92 -15.76
N SER A 8 -2.95 32.89 -14.90
CA SER A 8 -2.76 32.77 -13.43
C SER A 8 -4.03 32.45 -12.63
N LYS A 9 -5.19 32.29 -13.28
CA LYS A 9 -6.49 32.05 -12.60
C LYS A 9 -7.23 30.75 -12.96
N LYS A 10 -6.60 29.81 -13.69
CA LYS A 10 -7.15 28.46 -13.94
C LYS A 10 -6.26 27.38 -13.34
N ILE A 11 -6.16 27.36 -12.00
CA ILE A 11 -5.88 26.14 -11.24
C ILE A 11 -7.09 25.93 -10.29
N ALA A 12 -8.28 26.05 -10.86
CA ALA A 12 -9.44 25.40 -10.28
C ALA A 12 -9.27 23.93 -10.64
N TYR A 13 -9.18 23.07 -9.63
CA TYR A 13 -9.26 21.63 -9.84
C TYR A 13 -10.48 21.37 -10.72
N ASP A 14 -10.26 20.87 -11.94
CA ASP A 14 -11.25 20.04 -12.60
C ASP A 14 -11.35 18.75 -11.77
N MET A 15 -12.02 18.90 -10.62
CA MET A 15 -12.56 17.81 -9.84
C MET A 15 -13.38 17.00 -10.84
N PRO A 16 -13.06 15.72 -11.07
CA PRO A 16 -13.94 14.84 -11.82
C PRO A 16 -15.35 14.99 -11.24
N GLN A 17 -16.37 14.81 -12.07
CA GLN A 17 -17.80 14.93 -11.72
C GLN A 17 -18.30 13.92 -10.65
N SER A 18 -17.52 13.63 -9.60
CA SER A 18 -17.89 12.87 -8.41
C SER A 18 -18.86 13.64 -7.49
N ILE A 19 -19.03 14.96 -7.70
CA ILE A 19 -19.86 15.82 -6.83
C ILE A 19 -21.37 15.63 -7.08
N ARG A 20 -21.82 15.02 -8.19
CA ARG A 20 -23.27 14.85 -8.43
C ARG A 20 -23.94 13.72 -7.62
N LEU A 21 -23.18 12.82 -7.00
CA LEU A 21 -23.76 11.70 -6.22
C LEU A 21 -23.76 11.90 -4.71
N LEU A 22 -23.15 12.97 -4.20
CA LEU A 22 -23.28 13.38 -2.79
C LEU A 22 -24.59 14.14 -2.49
N ASN A 23 -25.37 14.53 -3.51
CA ASN A 23 -26.72 15.07 -3.26
C ASN A 23 -27.69 14.05 -2.65
N LYS A 24 -27.40 12.74 -2.70
CA LYS A 24 -28.16 11.73 -1.95
C LYS A 24 -27.79 11.63 -0.46
N TRP A 25 -26.76 12.36 -0.01
CA TRP A 25 -26.33 12.42 1.39
C TRP A 25 -26.94 13.60 2.16
N LYS A 26 -27.82 14.39 1.53
CA LYS A 26 -28.54 15.51 2.18
C LYS A 26 -29.55 15.08 3.27
N ASN A 27 -29.78 13.78 3.44
CA ASN A 27 -30.62 13.18 4.49
C ASN A 27 -29.79 12.33 5.48
N ILE A 28 -28.65 12.84 5.93
CA ILE A 28 -27.94 12.26 7.07
C ILE A 28 -28.64 12.72 8.35
N GLY A 29 -29.35 11.79 8.98
CA GLY A 29 -30.08 12.02 10.21
C GLY A 29 -29.19 12.50 11.35
N ASN A 30 -29.67 13.54 12.02
CA ASN A 30 -29.03 14.20 13.16
C ASN A 30 -29.12 13.31 14.41
N ASN A 31 -28.34 12.21 14.45
CA ASN A 31 -28.37 11.28 15.58
C ASN A 31 -27.26 11.61 16.59
N ARG A 32 -27.64 11.83 17.85
CA ARG A 32 -26.77 12.29 18.95
C ARG A 32 -25.67 11.29 19.36
N TRP A 33 -25.70 10.07 18.82
CA TRP A 33 -24.69 9.00 18.98
C TRP A 33 -24.05 8.60 17.64
N GLY A 34 -24.10 9.51 16.66
CA GLY A 34 -24.14 9.25 15.22
C GLY A 34 -22.93 8.65 14.53
N ILE A 35 -22.97 7.32 14.39
CA ILE A 35 -22.56 6.61 13.16
C ILE A 35 -23.53 5.42 12.97
N GLY A 36 -24.32 5.40 11.90
CA GLY A 36 -25.19 4.26 11.58
C GLY A 36 -24.45 3.16 10.80
N LEU A 37 -24.85 1.88 10.91
CA LEU A 37 -24.22 0.77 10.16
C LEU A 37 -24.22 1.02 8.64
N ARG A 38 -25.28 1.66 8.11
CA ARG A 38 -25.37 2.09 6.71
C ARG A 38 -24.38 3.19 6.35
N GLU A 39 -24.05 4.08 7.30
CA GLU A 39 -23.04 5.12 7.11
C GLU A 39 -21.63 4.53 7.17
N ILE A 40 -21.39 3.53 8.02
CA ILE A 40 -20.14 2.77 8.04
C ILE A 40 -19.96 2.07 6.70
N LEU A 41 -20.92 1.24 6.29
CA LEU A 41 -20.88 0.51 5.02
C LEU A 41 -20.77 1.43 3.80
N GLY A 42 -21.39 2.62 3.84
CA GLY A 42 -21.29 3.62 2.78
C GLY A 42 -19.97 4.41 2.78
N ALA A 43 -19.24 4.39 3.89
CA ALA A 43 -17.93 5.03 4.07
C ALA A 43 -16.75 4.03 4.00
N LEU A 44 -17.01 2.73 3.96
CA LEU A 44 -16.02 1.71 3.61
C LEU A 44 -15.65 1.89 2.14
N GLY A 45 -14.38 2.12 1.85
CA GLY A 45 -13.96 2.35 0.47
C GLY A 45 -12.51 2.77 0.29
N PRO A 46 -12.17 4.05 0.48
CA PRO A 46 -10.79 4.51 0.46
C PRO A 46 -9.84 3.69 1.36
N GLY A 47 -10.27 3.24 2.54
CA GLY A 47 -9.47 2.35 3.39
C GLY A 47 -9.16 1.03 2.70
N PHE A 48 -10.14 0.42 2.03
CA PHE A 48 -9.93 -0.79 1.23
C PHE A 48 -9.06 -0.55 -0.01
N LEU A 49 -9.21 0.60 -0.67
CA LEU A 49 -8.34 1.00 -1.78
C LEU A 49 -6.88 1.09 -1.32
N ILE A 50 -6.64 1.57 -0.10
CA ILE A 50 -5.32 1.68 0.48
C ILE A 50 -4.80 0.31 0.94
N SER A 51 -5.65 -0.52 1.56
CA SER A 51 -5.24 -1.83 2.08
C SER A 51 -4.76 -2.79 0.99
N VAL A 52 -5.13 -2.56 -0.27
CA VAL A 52 -4.70 -3.36 -1.42
C VAL A 52 -3.19 -3.33 -1.60
N GLY A 53 -2.56 -2.16 -1.44
CA GLY A 53 -1.11 -2.07 -1.51
C GLY A 53 -0.42 -2.89 -0.40
N TYR A 54 -1.11 -3.12 0.72
CA TYR A 54 -0.62 -3.98 1.80
C TYR A 54 -0.80 -5.48 1.51
N MET A 55 -1.31 -5.85 0.33
CA MET A 55 -1.47 -7.23 -0.12
C MET A 55 -0.85 -7.43 -1.51
N ASP A 56 0.06 -6.55 -1.91
CA ASP A 56 0.74 -6.54 -3.21
C ASP A 56 1.70 -7.74 -3.39
N PRO A 57 2.18 -8.01 -4.61
CA PRO A 57 3.12 -9.10 -4.84
C PRO A 57 4.45 -8.96 -4.07
N GLY A 58 4.82 -7.73 -3.69
CA GLY A 58 5.93 -7.47 -2.77
C GLY A 58 5.75 -8.16 -1.43
N ASN A 59 4.58 -8.00 -0.81
CA ASN A 59 4.21 -8.69 0.43
C ASN A 59 4.16 -10.21 0.26
N TRP A 60 3.77 -10.73 -0.91
CA TRP A 60 3.79 -12.18 -1.17
C TRP A 60 5.22 -12.73 -1.12
N GLY A 61 6.17 -12.05 -1.77
CA GLY A 61 7.57 -12.45 -1.77
C GLY A 61 8.17 -12.46 -0.36
N THR A 62 7.93 -11.41 0.43
CA THR A 62 8.48 -11.30 1.78
C THR A 62 7.84 -12.26 2.77
N ASN A 63 6.51 -12.47 2.72
CA ASN A 63 5.82 -13.43 3.58
C ASN A 63 6.19 -14.88 3.24
N LEU A 64 6.35 -15.19 1.95
CA LEU A 64 6.79 -16.50 1.48
C LEU A 64 8.21 -16.81 1.98
N ALA A 65 9.14 -15.86 1.79
CA ALA A 65 10.52 -15.99 2.29
C ALA A 65 10.57 -16.11 3.82
N ALA A 66 9.75 -15.34 4.53
CA ALA A 66 9.63 -15.39 5.98
C ALA A 66 9.12 -16.74 6.49
N GLY A 67 8.03 -17.23 5.91
CA GLY A 67 7.44 -18.51 6.30
C GLY A 67 8.35 -19.68 5.97
N ALA A 68 8.90 -19.72 4.75
CA ALA A 68 9.77 -20.82 4.34
C ALA A 68 11.12 -20.84 5.07
N GLY A 69 11.69 -19.67 5.37
CA GLY A 69 12.98 -19.56 6.05
C GLY A 69 12.90 -19.69 7.58
N PHE A 70 11.84 -19.18 8.21
CA PHE A 70 11.77 -19.01 9.66
C PHE A 70 10.48 -19.56 10.29
N GLY A 71 9.63 -20.24 9.52
CA GLY A 71 8.36 -20.78 9.99
C GLY A 71 7.46 -19.65 10.49
N TYR A 72 6.94 -19.78 11.70
CA TYR A 72 6.03 -18.79 12.30
C TYR A 72 6.74 -17.64 13.03
N GLN A 73 8.07 -17.69 13.18
CA GLN A 73 8.82 -16.79 14.08
C GLN A 73 8.66 -15.30 13.76
N LEU A 74 8.38 -14.94 12.50
CA LEU A 74 8.24 -13.55 12.07
C LEU A 74 6.80 -13.02 12.06
N LEU A 75 5.81 -13.77 12.56
CA LEU A 75 4.41 -13.33 12.64
C LEU A 75 4.24 -12.04 13.47
N TRP A 76 4.97 -11.92 14.59
CA TRP A 76 4.93 -10.70 15.41
C TRP A 76 5.41 -9.46 14.63
N VAL A 77 6.32 -9.63 13.65
CA VAL A 77 6.81 -8.53 12.80
C VAL A 77 5.69 -8.02 11.89
N ILE A 78 4.87 -8.92 11.33
CA ILE A 78 3.69 -8.56 10.54
C ILE A 78 2.70 -7.77 11.41
N LEU A 79 2.46 -8.22 12.66
CA LEU A 79 1.58 -7.53 13.59
C LEU A 79 2.07 -6.11 13.92
N VAL A 80 3.34 -5.97 14.31
CA VAL A 80 3.92 -4.66 14.63
C VAL A 80 3.93 -3.75 13.41
N SER A 81 4.27 -4.28 12.24
CA SER A 81 4.26 -3.51 10.98
C SER A 81 2.84 -3.04 10.62
N ASN A 82 1.82 -3.86 10.84
CA ASN A 82 0.42 -3.46 10.66
C ASN A 82 -0.01 -2.36 11.65
N VAL A 83 0.41 -2.44 12.91
CA VAL A 83 0.13 -1.37 13.91
C VAL A 83 0.76 -0.05 13.48
N ILE A 84 2.02 -0.09 13.01
CA ILE A 84 2.72 1.08 12.46
C ILE A 84 1.96 1.63 11.25
N ALA A 85 1.56 0.77 10.32
CA ALA A 85 0.80 1.13 9.14
C ALA A 85 -0.52 1.83 9.49
N ILE A 86 -1.34 1.24 10.36
CA ILE A 86 -2.61 1.83 10.83
C ILE A 86 -2.38 3.23 11.38
N PHE A 87 -1.34 3.39 12.20
CA PHE A 87 -1.06 4.66 12.86
C PHE A 87 -0.63 5.75 11.88
N LEU A 88 0.22 5.41 10.92
CA LEU A 88 0.65 6.31 9.85
C LEU A 88 -0.51 6.66 8.91
N GLN A 89 -1.32 5.68 8.55
CA GLN A 89 -2.46 5.87 7.66
C GLN A 89 -3.52 6.77 8.30
N ILE A 90 -3.84 6.57 9.59
CA ILE A 90 -4.75 7.47 10.32
C ILE A 90 -4.15 8.88 10.43
N SER A 91 -2.84 9.01 10.65
CA SER A 91 -2.18 10.32 10.73
C SER A 91 -2.22 11.05 9.40
N SER A 92 -2.01 10.33 8.29
CA SER A 92 -2.09 10.85 6.94
C SER A 92 -3.50 11.26 6.54
N ALA A 93 -4.50 10.40 6.78
CA ALA A 93 -5.90 10.71 6.56
C ALA A 93 -6.32 11.95 7.33
N LYS A 94 -5.90 12.05 8.60
CA LYS A 94 -6.18 13.21 9.44
C LYS A 94 -5.55 14.49 8.91
N LEU A 95 -4.30 14.43 8.44
CA LEU A 95 -3.61 15.56 7.83
C LEU A 95 -4.39 16.07 6.60
N GLY A 96 -4.84 15.16 5.74
CA GLY A 96 -5.66 15.49 4.56
C GLY A 96 -7.01 16.11 4.94
N ILE A 97 -7.73 15.51 5.89
CA ILE A 97 -9.04 16.01 6.35
C ILE A 97 -8.93 17.38 7.05
N ALA A 98 -7.87 17.61 7.82
CA ALA A 98 -7.68 18.86 8.55
C ALA A 98 -7.32 20.02 7.61
N THR A 99 -6.44 19.78 6.65
CA THR A 99 -5.88 20.83 5.78
C THR A 99 -6.58 20.97 4.43
N GLY A 100 -7.31 19.95 3.99
CA GLY A 100 -7.86 19.85 2.63
C GLY A 100 -6.79 19.64 1.55
N LYS A 101 -5.52 19.44 1.93
CA LYS A 101 -4.38 19.28 1.02
C LYS A 101 -3.73 17.91 1.22
N ASN A 102 -3.14 17.38 0.14
CA ASN A 102 -2.37 16.14 0.25
C ASN A 102 -0.96 16.39 0.82
N LEU A 103 -0.33 15.33 1.31
CA LEU A 103 0.99 15.39 1.94
C LEU A 103 2.07 15.98 1.02
N ALA A 104 2.07 15.63 -0.26
CA ALA A 104 3.07 16.14 -1.22
C ALA A 104 2.94 17.66 -1.42
N GLN A 105 1.71 18.18 -1.48
CA GLN A 105 1.45 19.63 -1.53
C GLN A 105 1.93 20.33 -0.26
N LEU A 106 1.63 19.78 0.91
CA LEU A 106 2.07 20.35 2.18
C LEU A 106 3.58 20.33 2.31
N ILE A 107 4.27 19.26 1.88
CA ILE A 107 5.72 19.22 1.86
C ILE A 107 6.26 20.35 0.98
N ARG A 108 5.71 20.52 -0.22
CA ARG A 108 6.14 21.57 -1.14
C ARG A 108 5.91 22.99 -0.61
N GLU A 109 4.82 23.22 0.12
CA GLU A 109 4.49 24.54 0.67
C GLU A 109 5.27 24.87 1.95
N GLN A 110 5.59 23.86 2.77
CA GLN A 110 6.11 24.06 4.12
C GLN A 110 7.62 23.85 4.25
N PHE A 111 8.28 23.23 3.27
CA PHE A 111 9.71 22.94 3.31
C PHE A 111 10.49 23.73 2.23
N PRO A 112 11.78 24.03 2.47
CA PRO A 112 12.62 24.71 1.49
C PRO A 112 12.86 23.83 0.25
N ARG A 113 13.04 24.49 -0.91
CA ARG A 113 13.15 23.82 -2.23
C ARG A 113 14.12 22.62 -2.28
N PRO A 114 15.33 22.66 -1.67
CA PRO A 114 16.24 21.52 -1.71
C PRO A 114 15.66 20.25 -1.07
N ILE A 115 14.95 20.41 0.06
CA ILE A 115 14.31 19.29 0.77
C ILE A 115 13.13 18.76 -0.07
N VAL A 116 12.35 19.65 -0.66
CA VAL A 116 11.22 19.26 -1.53
C VAL A 116 11.69 18.47 -2.74
N ILE A 117 12.78 18.89 -3.39
CA ILE A 117 13.36 18.18 -4.53
C ILE A 117 13.89 16.81 -4.09
N PHE A 118 14.65 16.77 -2.99
CA PHE A 118 15.18 15.52 -2.44
C PHE A 118 14.06 14.52 -2.14
N LEU A 119 13.06 14.92 -1.34
CA LEU A 119 11.92 14.07 -0.99
C LEU A 119 11.10 13.66 -2.22
N GLY A 120 10.95 14.56 -3.21
CA GLY A 120 10.25 14.28 -4.45
C GLY A 120 10.95 13.20 -5.28
N ILE A 121 12.26 13.30 -5.44
CA ILE A 121 13.07 12.32 -6.19
C ILE A 121 13.03 10.96 -5.48
N THR A 122 13.28 10.92 -4.18
CA THR A 122 13.32 9.65 -3.45
C THR A 122 11.94 8.97 -3.41
N THR A 123 10.85 9.75 -3.32
CA THR A 123 9.48 9.21 -3.44
C THR A 123 9.20 8.66 -4.84
N ALA A 124 9.63 9.36 -5.89
CA ALA A 124 9.46 8.89 -7.27
C ALA A 124 10.21 7.56 -7.51
N ILE A 125 11.44 7.43 -6.99
CA ILE A 125 12.21 6.18 -7.03
C ILE A 125 11.46 5.06 -6.31
N ALA A 126 10.94 5.31 -5.11
CA ALA A 126 10.18 4.31 -4.36
C ALA A 126 8.90 3.86 -5.10
N ILE A 127 8.17 4.78 -5.73
CA ILE A 127 6.99 4.43 -6.54
C ILE A 127 7.38 3.57 -7.74
N MET A 128 8.47 3.91 -8.44
CA MET A 128 8.96 3.08 -9.55
C MET A 128 9.37 1.67 -9.07
N ALA A 129 10.03 1.57 -7.92
CA ALA A 129 10.36 0.28 -7.31
C ALA A 129 9.10 -0.52 -6.96
N THR A 130 8.05 0.14 -6.43
CA THR A 130 6.76 -0.51 -6.20
C THR A 130 6.16 -1.04 -7.51
N ASP A 131 6.09 -0.21 -8.55
CA ASP A 131 5.44 -0.61 -9.80
C ASP A 131 6.19 -1.76 -10.49
N VAL A 132 7.52 -1.83 -10.34
CA VAL A 132 8.30 -3.00 -10.77
C VAL A 132 7.81 -4.27 -10.08
N ALA A 133 7.69 -4.25 -8.75
CA ALA A 133 7.20 -5.40 -7.99
C ALA A 133 5.78 -5.82 -8.41
N GLU A 134 4.89 -4.84 -8.61
CA GLU A 134 3.49 -5.08 -8.95
C GLU A 134 3.31 -5.61 -10.38
N VAL A 135 4.04 -5.04 -11.35
CA VAL A 135 4.04 -5.50 -12.74
C VAL A 135 4.63 -6.90 -12.84
N LEU A 136 5.74 -7.17 -12.15
CA LEU A 136 6.34 -8.51 -12.10
C LEU A 136 5.38 -9.53 -11.50
N GLY A 137 4.70 -9.20 -10.39
CA GLY A 137 3.72 -10.09 -9.79
C GLY A 137 2.52 -10.38 -10.69
N GLY A 138 1.97 -9.36 -11.35
CA GLY A 138 0.91 -9.54 -12.34
C GLY A 138 1.37 -10.40 -13.54
N ALA A 139 2.59 -10.16 -14.03
CA ALA A 139 3.17 -10.92 -15.14
C ALA A 139 3.42 -12.39 -14.76
N LEU A 140 3.89 -12.64 -13.53
CA LEU A 140 4.07 -13.97 -12.98
C LEU A 140 2.72 -14.70 -12.84
N GLY A 141 1.68 -14.02 -12.36
CA GLY A 141 0.32 -14.56 -12.32
C GLY A 141 -0.16 -15.06 -13.69
N PHE A 142 0.01 -14.25 -14.74
CA PHE A 142 -0.33 -14.67 -16.11
C PHE A 142 0.55 -15.83 -16.62
N ASN A 143 1.86 -15.77 -16.35
CA ASN A 143 2.79 -16.80 -16.78
C ASN A 143 2.50 -18.15 -16.13
N ILE A 144 2.16 -18.15 -14.85
CA ILE A 144 1.89 -19.36 -14.09
C ILE A 144 0.52 -19.96 -14.45
N LEU A 145 -0.52 -19.13 -14.61
CA LEU A 145 -1.88 -19.61 -14.89
C LEU A 145 -2.13 -19.98 -16.35
N PHE A 146 -1.58 -19.22 -17.29
CA PHE A 146 -1.87 -19.35 -18.72
C PHE A 146 -0.66 -19.76 -19.55
N HIS A 147 0.50 -19.99 -18.92
CA HIS A 147 1.75 -20.34 -19.58
C HIS A 147 2.21 -19.33 -20.64
N ILE A 148 1.80 -18.06 -20.48
CA ILE A 148 2.18 -16.96 -21.37
C ILE A 148 3.61 -16.50 -21.03
N PRO A 149 4.50 -16.24 -22.00
CA PRO A 149 5.85 -15.76 -21.73
C PRO A 149 5.87 -14.47 -20.88
N LEU A 150 6.79 -14.37 -19.92
CA LEU A 150 6.83 -13.26 -18.93
C LEU A 150 6.78 -11.86 -19.55
N PHE A 151 7.49 -11.64 -20.67
CA PHE A 151 7.50 -10.35 -21.35
C PHE A 151 6.12 -9.97 -21.89
N LEU A 152 5.42 -10.92 -22.52
CA LEU A 152 4.06 -10.69 -23.02
C LEU A 152 3.07 -10.53 -21.86
N SER A 153 3.23 -11.32 -20.80
CA SER A 153 2.46 -11.19 -19.57
C SER A 153 2.58 -9.81 -18.94
N ALA A 154 3.77 -9.23 -18.87
CA ALA A 154 3.98 -7.88 -18.35
C ALA A 154 3.32 -6.80 -19.22
N LEU A 155 3.35 -6.95 -20.54
CA LEU A 155 2.63 -6.06 -21.45
C LEU A 155 1.11 -6.15 -21.23
N ILE A 156 0.57 -7.37 -21.11
CA ILE A 156 -0.85 -7.61 -20.83
C ILE A 156 -1.23 -6.97 -19.48
N THR A 157 -0.44 -7.17 -18.43
CA THR A 157 -0.63 -6.52 -17.12
C THR A 157 -0.65 -5.00 -17.26
N GLY A 158 0.27 -4.41 -18.02
CA GLY A 158 0.30 -2.98 -18.32
C GLY A 158 -0.98 -2.47 -18.98
N VAL A 159 -1.45 -3.17 -20.01
CA VAL A 159 -2.68 -2.82 -20.74
C VAL A 159 -3.92 -2.95 -19.85
N ILE A 160 -4.02 -4.02 -19.05
CA ILE A 160 -5.16 -4.21 -18.15
C ILE A 160 -5.19 -3.13 -17.06
N VAL A 161 -4.05 -2.80 -16.46
CA VAL A 161 -3.96 -1.71 -15.47
C VAL A 161 -4.34 -0.38 -16.10
N LEU A 162 -3.90 -0.09 -17.34
CA LEU A 162 -4.34 1.09 -18.08
C LEU A 162 -5.86 1.09 -18.32
N ALA A 163 -6.46 -0.05 -18.64
CA ALA A 163 -7.90 -0.19 -18.82
C ALA A 163 -8.67 0.03 -17.50
N LEU A 164 -8.18 -0.53 -16.40
CA LEU A 164 -8.73 -0.33 -15.05
C LEU A 164 -8.64 1.13 -14.63
N LEU A 165 -7.51 1.80 -14.90
CA LEU A 165 -7.36 3.24 -14.70
C LEU A 165 -8.27 4.05 -15.62
N GLY A 166 -8.51 3.61 -16.86
CA GLY A 166 -9.47 4.21 -17.77
C GLY A 166 -10.89 4.21 -17.20
N LEU A 167 -11.26 3.17 -16.45
CA LEU A 167 -12.54 3.08 -15.75
C LEU A 167 -12.71 4.17 -14.67
N SER A 168 -11.62 4.75 -14.17
CA SER A 168 -11.66 5.85 -13.17
C SER A 168 -12.40 7.07 -13.70
N ARG A 169 -12.36 7.29 -15.02
CA ARG A 169 -13.06 8.39 -15.70
C ARG A 169 -14.58 8.30 -15.54
N TRP A 170 -15.13 7.12 -15.26
CA TRP A 170 -16.56 6.88 -15.06
C TRP A 170 -17.00 6.85 -13.60
N GLY A 171 -16.09 7.17 -12.66
CA GLY A 171 -16.38 7.36 -11.24
C GLY A 171 -15.62 6.40 -10.33
N PHE A 172 -15.06 6.95 -9.24
CA PHE A 172 -14.24 6.25 -8.26
C PHE A 172 -14.90 5.01 -7.63
N ARG A 173 -16.22 5.03 -7.41
CA ARG A 173 -16.94 3.90 -6.80
C ARG A 173 -16.86 2.60 -7.61
N LYS A 174 -16.75 2.67 -8.94
CA LYS A 174 -16.65 1.46 -9.78
C LYS A 174 -15.29 0.78 -9.58
N ILE A 175 -14.22 1.56 -9.55
CA ILE A 175 -12.86 1.06 -9.28
C ILE A 175 -12.79 0.44 -7.89
N GLU A 176 -13.35 1.12 -6.89
CA GLU A 176 -13.38 0.62 -5.52
C GLU A 176 -14.04 -0.76 -5.43
N PHE A 177 -15.18 -0.95 -6.11
CA PHE A 177 -15.86 -2.25 -6.17
C PHE A 177 -15.03 -3.34 -6.85
N VAL A 178 -14.39 -3.02 -7.97
CA VAL A 178 -13.50 -3.96 -8.68
C VAL A 178 -12.33 -4.36 -7.78
N ILE A 179 -11.73 -3.40 -7.08
CA ILE A 179 -10.59 -3.62 -6.21
C ILE A 179 -11.00 -4.44 -4.97
N ILE A 180 -12.15 -4.15 -4.35
CA ILE A 180 -12.70 -4.96 -3.25
C ILE A 180 -12.96 -6.40 -3.71
N ALA A 181 -13.45 -6.61 -4.93
CA ALA A 181 -13.63 -7.94 -5.49
C ALA A 181 -12.28 -8.67 -5.65
N LEU A 182 -11.26 -8.01 -6.18
CA LEU A 182 -9.91 -8.58 -6.31
C LEU A 182 -9.29 -8.93 -4.94
N VAL A 183 -9.43 -8.06 -3.95
CA VAL A 183 -8.98 -8.31 -2.57
C VAL A 183 -9.72 -9.48 -1.94
N SER A 184 -11.03 -9.58 -2.18
CA SER A 184 -11.84 -10.68 -1.67
C SER A 184 -11.39 -12.02 -2.25
N VAL A 185 -11.02 -12.06 -3.53
CA VAL A 185 -10.44 -13.25 -4.17
C VAL A 185 -9.13 -13.67 -3.49
N ILE A 186 -8.23 -12.71 -3.19
CA ILE A 186 -6.99 -12.99 -2.46
C ILE A 186 -7.27 -13.55 -1.06
N GLY A 187 -8.15 -12.89 -0.31
CA GLY A 187 -8.51 -13.32 1.04
C GLY A 187 -9.16 -14.71 1.07
N LEU A 188 -10.08 -14.99 0.14
CA LEU A 188 -10.74 -16.28 0.02
C LEU A 188 -9.76 -17.40 -0.38
N ALA A 189 -8.79 -17.12 -1.26
CA ALA A 189 -7.75 -18.07 -1.64
C ALA A 189 -6.93 -18.51 -0.41
N TYR A 190 -6.46 -17.57 0.41
CA TYR A 190 -5.70 -17.90 1.61
C TYR A 190 -6.55 -18.51 2.73
N VAL A 191 -7.83 -18.12 2.86
CA VAL A 191 -8.76 -18.81 3.77
C VAL A 191 -8.90 -20.27 3.35
N TYR A 192 -9.05 -20.55 2.05
CA TYR A 192 -9.12 -21.91 1.53
C TYR A 192 -7.84 -22.69 1.83
N GLU A 193 -6.66 -22.16 1.52
CA GLU A 193 -5.38 -22.83 1.81
C GLU A 193 -5.19 -23.10 3.31
N MET A 194 -5.57 -22.14 4.17
CA MET A 194 -5.53 -22.29 5.63
C MET A 194 -6.41 -23.44 6.14
N THR A 195 -7.54 -23.73 5.48
CA THR A 195 -8.39 -24.87 5.85
C THR A 195 -7.77 -26.21 5.50
N LEU A 196 -6.85 -26.27 4.53
CA LEU A 196 -6.19 -27.50 4.08
C LEU A 196 -4.96 -27.86 4.93
N ILE A 197 -4.19 -26.87 5.36
CA ILE A 197 -2.90 -27.10 6.05
C ILE A 197 -3.03 -27.44 7.55
N HIS A 198 -4.19 -27.18 8.17
CA HIS A 198 -4.45 -27.34 9.60
C HIS A 198 -3.27 -26.91 10.50
N PRO A 199 -2.97 -25.60 10.59
CA PRO A 199 -1.78 -25.13 11.26
C PRO A 199 -1.88 -25.34 12.78
N GLY A 200 -0.74 -25.52 13.43
CA GLY A 200 -0.65 -25.58 14.88
C GLY A 200 -1.00 -24.23 15.52
N TRP A 201 -2.28 -23.96 15.74
CA TRP A 201 -2.79 -22.67 16.22
C TRP A 201 -2.14 -22.20 17.54
N SER A 202 -1.70 -23.12 18.39
CA SER A 202 -0.95 -22.79 19.61
C SER A 202 0.40 -22.13 19.31
N GLN A 203 1.13 -22.64 18.33
CA GLN A 203 2.41 -22.06 17.90
C GLN A 203 2.19 -20.73 17.17
N VAL A 204 1.16 -20.64 16.33
CA VAL A 204 0.78 -19.40 15.65
C VAL A 204 0.49 -18.30 16.66
N ALA A 205 -0.33 -18.57 17.68
CA ALA A 205 -0.66 -17.60 18.72
C ALA A 205 0.57 -17.18 19.54
N LEU A 206 1.47 -18.13 19.83
CA LEU A 206 2.70 -17.85 20.58
C LEU A 206 3.65 -16.95 19.77
N HIS A 207 3.94 -17.30 18.52
CA HIS A 207 4.85 -16.53 17.67
C HIS A 207 4.25 -15.21 17.14
N LEU A 208 2.94 -15.01 17.30
CA LEU A 208 2.31 -13.73 17.05
C LEU A 208 2.65 -12.68 18.12
N VAL A 209 2.88 -13.11 19.36
CA VAL A 209 3.07 -12.21 20.52
C VAL A 209 4.52 -12.18 20.99
N ILE A 210 5.26 -13.29 20.86
CA ILE A 210 6.63 -13.39 21.37
C ILE A 210 7.62 -12.91 20.30
N PRO A 211 8.32 -11.78 20.52
CA PRO A 211 9.31 -11.30 19.58
C PRO A 211 10.53 -12.23 19.57
N GLN A 212 10.81 -12.81 18.41
CA GLN A 212 12.00 -13.60 18.14
C GLN A 212 12.67 -13.08 16.87
N VAL A 213 13.95 -12.75 16.95
CA VAL A 213 14.78 -12.30 15.83
C VAL A 213 16.15 -12.91 15.99
N THR A 214 16.66 -13.48 14.89
CA THR A 214 18.05 -13.93 14.78
C THR A 214 18.77 -13.06 13.75
N SER A 215 20.10 -13.06 13.75
CA SER A 215 20.89 -12.26 12.79
C SER A 215 20.50 -12.57 11.33
N ALA A 216 20.18 -13.83 11.03
CA ALA A 216 19.72 -14.25 9.70
C ALA A 216 18.31 -13.75 9.33
N SER A 217 17.45 -13.48 10.32
CA SER A 217 16.06 -13.07 10.08
C SER A 217 15.88 -11.55 10.00
N ILE A 218 16.91 -10.75 10.31
CA ILE A 218 16.82 -9.27 10.31
C ILE A 218 16.45 -8.73 8.93
N LEU A 219 17.11 -9.19 7.87
CA LEU A 219 16.84 -8.75 6.50
C LEU A 219 15.38 -9.01 6.12
N THR A 220 14.88 -10.19 6.44
CA THR A 220 13.50 -10.59 6.15
C THR A 220 12.50 -9.80 7.00
N ALA A 221 12.78 -9.59 8.29
CA ALA A 221 11.96 -8.79 9.19
C ALA A 221 11.87 -7.31 8.73
N VAL A 222 12.97 -6.71 8.31
CA VAL A 222 12.96 -5.34 7.77
C VAL A 222 12.26 -5.30 6.40
N SER A 223 12.39 -6.35 5.58
CA SER A 223 11.67 -6.46 4.31
C SER A 223 10.15 -6.57 4.52
N ILE A 224 9.69 -7.30 5.55
CA ILE A 224 8.27 -7.31 5.96
C ILE A 224 7.82 -5.90 6.32
N LEU A 225 8.62 -5.17 7.11
CA LEU A 225 8.28 -3.80 7.51
C LEU A 225 8.19 -2.85 6.30
N GLY A 226 9.13 -2.93 5.37
CA GLY A 226 9.14 -2.14 4.13
C GLY A 226 7.98 -2.47 3.19
N ALA A 227 7.67 -3.77 3.03
CA ALA A 227 6.55 -4.24 2.22
C ALA A 227 5.19 -3.90 2.85
N THR A 228 5.11 -3.90 4.18
CA THR A 228 3.89 -3.51 4.88
C THR A 228 3.71 -2.00 4.78
N VAL A 229 4.68 -1.20 5.18
CA VAL A 229 4.47 0.25 5.31
C VAL A 229 4.88 0.97 4.03
N MET A 230 3.96 1.03 3.08
CA MET A 230 4.18 1.66 1.78
C MET A 230 4.13 3.20 1.82
N PRO A 231 5.21 3.91 1.47
CA PRO A 231 5.23 5.38 1.50
C PRO A 231 4.20 6.03 0.58
N HIS A 232 4.05 5.53 -0.65
CA HIS A 232 3.12 6.09 -1.65
C HIS A 232 1.65 6.02 -1.17
N ASN A 233 1.28 5.00 -0.39
CA ASN A 233 -0.05 4.88 0.20
C ASN A 233 -0.31 5.94 1.28
N VAL A 234 0.72 6.38 2.00
CA VAL A 234 0.61 7.51 2.93
C VAL A 234 0.22 8.77 2.13
N PHE A 235 0.86 9.05 1.00
CA PHE A 235 0.48 10.18 0.15
C PHE A 235 -0.93 10.02 -0.42
N LEU A 236 -1.27 8.84 -0.94
CA LEU A 236 -2.59 8.56 -1.50
C LEU A 236 -3.71 8.75 -0.48
N HIS A 237 -3.52 8.29 0.76
CA HIS A 237 -4.55 8.42 1.79
C HIS A 237 -4.82 9.87 2.20
N SER A 238 -3.77 10.70 2.29
CA SER A 238 -3.93 12.13 2.55
C SER A 238 -4.73 12.84 1.44
N PHE A 239 -4.73 12.29 0.22
CA PHE A 239 -5.49 12.79 -0.90
C PHE A 239 -6.93 12.26 -0.92
N LEU A 240 -7.16 10.98 -0.65
CA LEU A 240 -8.48 10.36 -0.72
C LEU A 240 -9.38 10.71 0.47
N ALA A 241 -8.82 10.80 1.68
CA ALA A 241 -9.58 11.06 2.90
C ALA A 241 -10.41 12.37 2.85
N PRO A 242 -9.87 13.53 2.41
CA PRO A 242 -10.64 14.77 2.31
C PRO A 242 -11.70 14.77 1.20
N GLN A 243 -11.65 13.88 0.21
CA GLN A 243 -12.68 13.82 -0.85
C GLN A 243 -14.08 13.45 -0.35
N ARG A 244 -14.18 12.99 0.90
CA ARG A 244 -15.45 12.70 1.58
C ARG A 244 -16.11 13.95 2.17
N LEU A 245 -15.40 15.07 2.23
CA LEU A 245 -15.94 16.33 2.70
C LEU A 245 -16.82 16.95 1.62
N SER A 246 -17.92 17.60 2.03
CA SER A 246 -18.82 18.29 1.12
C SER A 246 -18.15 19.46 0.40
N SER A 247 -17.13 20.05 1.01
CA SER A 247 -16.27 21.08 0.41
C SER A 247 -14.91 21.13 1.12
N PRO A 248 -13.87 21.74 0.50
CA PRO A 248 -12.60 21.98 1.18
C PRO A 248 -12.74 22.79 2.49
N GLU A 249 -13.76 23.66 2.57
CA GLU A 249 -14.09 24.51 3.73
C GLU A 249 -15.19 23.88 4.61
N ALA A 250 -15.36 22.56 4.55
CA ALA A 250 -16.38 21.86 5.32
C ALA A 250 -16.32 22.19 6.83
N PRO A 251 -17.47 22.36 7.50
CA PRO A 251 -17.52 22.68 8.93
C PRO A 251 -16.74 21.70 9.81
N LEU A 252 -16.21 22.20 10.93
CA LEU A 252 -15.47 21.40 11.92
C LEU A 252 -16.19 20.12 12.36
N GLN A 253 -17.51 20.17 12.51
CA GLN A 253 -18.32 19.01 12.89
C GLN A 253 -18.30 17.91 11.82
N GLU A 254 -18.37 18.29 10.54
CA GLU A 254 -18.30 17.37 9.41
C GLU A 254 -16.90 16.74 9.33
N ARG A 255 -15.85 17.56 9.42
CA ARG A 255 -14.45 17.06 9.46
C ARG A 255 -14.22 16.06 10.59
N ARG A 256 -14.76 16.30 11.79
CA ARG A 256 -14.68 15.36 12.92
C ARG A 256 -15.44 14.06 12.64
N LYS A 257 -16.62 14.12 12.00
CA LYS A 257 -17.38 12.92 11.62
C LYS A 257 -16.63 12.10 10.56
N VAL A 258 -16.14 12.76 9.51
CA VAL A 258 -15.37 12.12 8.43
C VAL A 258 -14.09 11.48 8.99
N LEU A 259 -13.40 12.14 9.91
CA LEU A 259 -12.22 11.56 10.56
C LEU A 259 -12.55 10.29 11.37
N ARG A 260 -13.67 10.26 12.10
CA ARG A 260 -14.08 9.04 12.83
C ARG A 260 -14.38 7.89 11.87
N LEU A 261 -15.08 8.17 10.78
CA LEU A 261 -15.37 7.19 9.73
C LEU A 261 -14.10 6.69 9.06
N ALA A 262 -13.18 7.59 8.71
CA ALA A 262 -11.89 7.25 8.13
C ALA A 262 -11.06 6.35 9.05
N LYS A 263 -11.07 6.61 10.37
CA LYS A 263 -10.40 5.73 11.35
C LYS A 263 -10.97 4.32 11.35
N ILE A 264 -12.30 4.18 11.40
CA ILE A 264 -12.96 2.87 11.41
C ILE A 264 -12.68 2.13 10.11
N ASP A 265 -12.79 2.81 8.97
CA ASP A 265 -12.52 2.23 7.64
C ASP A 265 -11.06 1.77 7.52
N THR A 266 -10.10 2.62 7.91
CA THR A 266 -8.67 2.28 7.91
C THR A 266 -8.36 1.10 8.83
N LEU A 267 -8.93 1.09 10.03
CA LEU A 267 -8.75 -0.01 10.98
C LEU A 267 -9.31 -1.31 10.42
N ALA A 268 -10.52 -1.30 9.85
CA ALA A 268 -11.12 -2.49 9.29
C ALA A 268 -10.29 -3.03 8.11
N ALA A 269 -9.98 -2.16 7.14
CA ALA A 269 -9.29 -2.55 5.92
C ALA A 269 -7.86 -3.07 6.17
N LEU A 270 -7.07 -2.38 7.01
CA LEU A 270 -5.70 -2.82 7.30
C LEU A 270 -5.65 -4.06 8.20
N ASN A 271 -6.64 -4.28 9.07
CA ASN A 271 -6.72 -5.55 9.79
C ASN A 271 -7.06 -6.72 8.86
N VAL A 272 -7.88 -6.52 7.83
CA VAL A 272 -8.07 -7.53 6.78
C VAL A 272 -6.74 -7.81 6.07
N ALA A 273 -5.97 -6.78 5.69
CA ALA A 273 -4.62 -6.95 5.14
C ALA A 273 -3.69 -7.72 6.07
N PHE A 274 -3.71 -7.43 7.37
CA PHE A 274 -2.95 -8.17 8.36
C PHE A 274 -3.31 -9.66 8.39
N PHE A 275 -4.60 -10.01 8.41
CA PHE A 275 -5.01 -11.42 8.42
C PHE A 275 -4.59 -12.15 7.14
N VAL A 276 -4.68 -11.48 5.98
CA VAL A 276 -4.20 -12.05 4.72
C VAL A 276 -2.68 -12.27 4.79
N ASN A 277 -1.89 -11.27 5.17
CA ASN A 277 -0.43 -11.40 5.30
C ASN A 277 -0.01 -12.49 6.30
N ALA A 278 -0.68 -12.55 7.46
CA ALA A 278 -0.46 -13.61 8.43
C ALA A 278 -0.78 -14.99 7.85
N ALA A 279 -1.87 -15.13 7.11
CA ALA A 279 -2.22 -16.38 6.43
C ALA A 279 -1.16 -16.77 5.38
N MET A 280 -0.63 -15.82 4.59
CA MET A 280 0.44 -16.11 3.62
C MET A 280 1.67 -16.71 4.33
N LEU A 281 2.10 -16.08 5.42
CA LEU A 281 3.27 -16.54 6.18
C LEU A 281 2.99 -17.90 6.83
N ILE A 282 1.81 -18.11 7.40
CA ILE A 282 1.44 -19.40 8.01
C ILE A 282 1.44 -20.51 6.96
N VAL A 283 0.77 -20.31 5.82
CA VAL A 283 0.79 -21.29 4.71
C VAL A 283 2.22 -21.59 4.30
N ALA A 284 3.03 -20.57 4.07
CA ALA A 284 4.42 -20.76 3.68
C ALA A 284 5.23 -21.51 4.75
N GLY A 285 5.02 -21.19 6.02
CA GLY A 285 5.66 -21.82 7.17
C GLY A 285 5.19 -23.26 7.42
N THR A 286 3.97 -23.63 7.04
CA THR A 286 3.50 -25.02 7.17
C THR A 286 3.96 -25.87 5.97
N VAL A 287 3.95 -25.30 4.77
CA VAL A 287 4.19 -26.04 3.52
C VAL A 287 5.67 -26.15 3.17
N PHE A 288 6.44 -25.06 3.31
CA PHE A 288 7.82 -24.99 2.79
C PHE A 288 8.90 -25.12 3.86
N PHE A 289 8.60 -24.74 5.11
CA PHE A 289 9.57 -24.78 6.20
C PHE A 289 10.13 -26.20 6.40
N HIS A 290 11.46 -26.33 6.40
CA HIS A 290 12.21 -27.60 6.42
C HIS A 290 12.03 -28.52 5.19
N ARG A 291 11.21 -28.16 4.19
CA ARG A 291 10.95 -28.98 2.99
C ARG A 291 11.59 -28.44 1.72
N VAL A 292 11.83 -27.13 1.66
CA VAL A 292 12.45 -26.46 0.50
C VAL A 292 13.60 -25.58 1.00
N ASN A 293 14.70 -25.55 0.23
CA ASN A 293 15.80 -24.63 0.51
C ASN A 293 15.30 -23.18 0.27
N PRO A 294 15.34 -22.29 1.28
CA PRO A 294 14.87 -20.91 1.13
C PRO A 294 15.57 -20.14 -0.01
N ALA A 295 16.81 -20.52 -0.34
CA ALA A 295 17.58 -19.90 -1.42
C ALA A 295 17.05 -20.24 -2.84
N GLU A 296 16.27 -21.30 -2.99
CA GLU A 296 15.70 -21.75 -4.28
C GLU A 296 14.20 -21.40 -4.40
N LEU A 297 13.63 -20.79 -3.36
CA LEU A 297 12.21 -20.52 -3.29
C LEU A 297 11.85 -19.17 -3.95
N ASN A 298 11.19 -19.28 -5.09
CA ASN A 298 10.67 -18.19 -5.89
C ASN A 298 9.14 -18.34 -6.01
N LEU A 299 8.42 -17.28 -6.41
CA LEU A 299 6.96 -17.36 -6.59
C LEU A 299 6.53 -18.46 -7.58
N GLN A 300 7.31 -18.72 -8.62
CA GLN A 300 7.09 -19.82 -9.55
C GLN A 300 7.32 -21.21 -8.90
N THR A 301 8.42 -21.39 -8.17
CA THR A 301 8.69 -22.68 -7.51
C THR A 301 7.72 -22.93 -6.36
N ALA A 302 7.26 -21.89 -5.67
CA ALA A 302 6.19 -21.98 -4.69
C ALA A 302 4.88 -22.49 -5.31
N TYR A 303 4.45 -21.94 -6.46
CA TYR A 303 3.26 -22.45 -7.16
C TYR A 303 3.39 -23.92 -7.54
N VAL A 304 4.52 -24.32 -8.13
CA VAL A 304 4.76 -25.71 -8.54
C VAL A 304 4.79 -26.64 -7.32
N THR A 305 5.31 -26.18 -6.19
CA THR A 305 5.41 -26.95 -4.95
C THR A 305 4.07 -27.01 -4.20
N LEU A 306 3.17 -26.05 -4.39
CA LEU A 306 1.81 -26.10 -3.84
C LEU A 306 0.96 -27.22 -4.45
N VAL A 307 1.18 -27.55 -5.74
CA VAL A 307 0.44 -28.63 -6.43
C VAL A 307 0.57 -29.98 -5.71
N PRO A 308 1.77 -30.51 -5.42
CA PRO A 308 1.91 -31.78 -4.70
C PRO A 308 1.59 -31.65 -3.20
N ALA A 309 1.71 -30.46 -2.60
CA ALA A 309 1.51 -30.27 -1.16
C ALA A 309 0.03 -30.13 -0.77
N LEU A 310 -0.74 -29.33 -1.52
CA LEU A 310 -2.13 -28.97 -1.21
C LEU A 310 -3.12 -29.27 -2.34
N GLY A 311 -2.62 -29.67 -3.51
CA GLY A 311 -3.44 -29.99 -4.68
C GLY A 311 -3.51 -28.87 -5.72
N ALA A 312 -3.97 -29.23 -6.92
CA ALA A 312 -4.02 -28.31 -8.06
C ALA A 312 -4.92 -27.10 -7.82
N PHE A 313 -6.02 -27.25 -7.07
CA PHE A 313 -6.93 -26.15 -6.76
C PHE A 313 -6.29 -25.07 -5.89
N ALA A 314 -5.45 -25.45 -4.92
CA ALA A 314 -4.71 -24.51 -4.10
C ALA A 314 -3.68 -23.73 -4.94
N ALA A 315 -2.95 -24.40 -5.81
CA ALA A 315 -2.01 -23.72 -6.73
C ALA A 315 -2.74 -22.72 -7.63
N VAL A 316 -3.87 -23.10 -8.24
CA VAL A 316 -4.67 -22.17 -9.06
C VAL A 316 -5.18 -21.00 -8.23
N ALA A 317 -5.64 -21.21 -7.00
CA ALA A 317 -6.06 -20.15 -6.10
C ALA A 317 -4.91 -19.17 -5.78
N PHE A 318 -3.70 -19.68 -5.52
CA PHE A 318 -2.48 -18.90 -5.36
C PHE A 318 -2.17 -18.06 -6.61
N GLY A 319 -2.20 -18.67 -7.81
CA GLY A 319 -1.94 -17.97 -9.07
C GLY A 319 -2.96 -16.87 -9.37
N VAL A 320 -4.25 -17.14 -9.13
CA VAL A 320 -5.34 -16.16 -9.29
C VAL A 320 -5.21 -15.03 -8.26
N GLY A 321 -4.86 -15.35 -7.02
CA GLY A 321 -4.59 -14.37 -5.98
C GLY A 321 -3.40 -13.46 -6.33
N LEU A 322 -2.30 -14.03 -6.83
CA LEU A 322 -1.12 -13.27 -7.24
C LEU A 322 -1.45 -12.34 -8.41
N LEU A 323 -2.21 -12.82 -9.40
CA LEU A 323 -2.67 -12.01 -10.51
C LEU A 323 -3.59 -10.86 -10.04
N ALA A 324 -4.56 -11.17 -9.18
CA ALA A 324 -5.47 -10.18 -8.60
C ALA A 324 -4.72 -9.11 -7.79
N SER A 325 -3.73 -9.53 -6.99
CA SER A 325 -2.85 -8.67 -6.21
C SER A 325 -2.05 -7.72 -7.11
N GLY A 326 -1.36 -8.25 -8.12
CA GLY A 326 -0.59 -7.42 -9.07
C GLY A 326 -1.46 -6.40 -9.81
N LEU A 327 -2.62 -6.81 -10.32
CA LEU A 327 -3.51 -5.90 -11.06
C LEU A 327 -4.12 -4.81 -10.17
N SER A 328 -4.57 -5.18 -8.97
CA SER A 328 -5.21 -4.24 -8.04
C SER A 328 -4.20 -3.25 -7.45
N SER A 329 -3.05 -3.74 -6.96
CA SER A 329 -2.02 -2.90 -6.38
C SER A 329 -1.41 -1.95 -7.41
N SER A 330 -1.10 -2.44 -8.62
CA SER A 330 -0.56 -1.60 -9.71
C SER A 330 -1.50 -0.47 -10.15
N THR A 331 -2.81 -0.71 -10.08
CA THR A 331 -3.81 0.35 -10.29
C THR A 331 -3.70 1.42 -9.20
N THR A 332 -3.60 1.03 -7.93
CA THR A 332 -3.47 1.97 -6.80
C THR A 332 -2.12 2.67 -6.75
N GLY A 333 -1.02 1.99 -7.06
CA GLY A 333 0.33 2.55 -7.14
C GLY A 333 0.44 3.61 -8.23
N THR A 334 -0.20 3.39 -9.39
CA THR A 334 -0.26 4.40 -10.46
C THR A 334 -1.04 5.65 -10.03
N LEU A 335 -2.16 5.48 -9.31
CA LEU A 335 -2.92 6.60 -8.73
C LEU A 335 -2.10 7.37 -7.68
N ALA A 336 -1.44 6.66 -6.77
CA ALA A 336 -0.57 7.25 -5.76
C ALA A 336 0.57 8.03 -6.40
N GLY A 337 1.20 7.47 -7.43
CA GLY A 337 2.27 8.11 -8.18
C GLY A 337 1.83 9.40 -8.84
N GLN A 338 0.63 9.43 -9.44
CA GLN A 338 0.07 10.65 -9.99
C GLN A 338 -0.14 11.73 -8.91
N VAL A 339 -0.72 11.36 -7.76
CA VAL A 339 -0.94 12.29 -6.63
C VAL A 339 0.36 12.89 -6.12
N VAL A 340 1.38 12.04 -5.94
CA VAL A 340 2.71 12.46 -5.49
C VAL A 340 3.33 13.42 -6.50
N LEU A 341 3.37 13.02 -7.78
CA LEU A 341 4.03 13.78 -8.82
C LEU A 341 3.35 15.14 -9.05
N GLN A 342 2.01 15.18 -9.08
CA GLN A 342 1.25 16.43 -9.18
C GLN A 342 1.48 17.32 -7.95
N GLY A 343 1.53 16.74 -6.74
CA GLY A 343 1.78 17.48 -5.51
C GLY A 343 3.17 18.14 -5.48
N PHE A 344 4.21 17.40 -5.85
CA PHE A 344 5.58 17.91 -5.89
C PHE A 344 5.86 18.85 -7.08
N LEU A 345 5.29 18.61 -8.26
CA LEU A 345 5.59 19.40 -9.47
C LEU A 345 4.62 20.56 -9.74
N ASN A 346 3.45 20.61 -9.09
CA ASN A 346 2.35 21.52 -9.43
C ASN A 346 1.81 21.42 -10.86
N LYS A 347 2.10 20.34 -11.56
CA LYS A 347 1.76 20.18 -12.97
C LYS A 347 0.86 18.97 -13.10
N HIS A 348 -0.17 19.10 -13.93
CA HIS A 348 -0.98 17.95 -14.33
C HIS A 348 -0.11 17.00 -15.13
N VAL A 349 0.06 15.78 -14.60
CA VAL A 349 0.68 14.67 -15.32
C VAL A 349 -0.42 13.68 -15.68
N GLU A 350 -0.47 13.35 -16.96
CA GLU A 350 -1.37 12.36 -17.53
C GLU A 350 -1.02 10.95 -17.03
N MET A 351 -2.03 10.19 -16.61
CA MET A 351 -1.83 8.85 -16.03
C MET A 351 -1.14 7.88 -17.00
N TRP A 352 -1.48 7.95 -18.29
CA TRP A 352 -0.92 7.06 -19.30
C TRP A 352 0.58 7.30 -19.52
N VAL A 353 1.02 8.57 -19.45
CA VAL A 353 2.45 8.93 -19.56
C VAL A 353 3.19 8.38 -18.36
N TRP A 354 2.66 8.61 -17.16
CA TRP A 354 3.27 8.09 -15.93
C TRP A 354 3.39 6.57 -15.97
N ARG A 355 2.34 5.87 -16.40
CA ARG A 355 2.34 4.41 -16.52
C ARG A 355 3.39 3.87 -17.50
N ILE A 356 3.58 4.55 -18.64
CA ILE A 356 4.64 4.16 -19.59
C ILE A 356 6.01 4.32 -18.94
N ILE A 357 6.24 5.40 -18.18
CA ILE A 357 7.52 5.63 -17.49
C ILE A 357 7.76 4.54 -16.44
N THR A 358 6.75 4.18 -15.65
CA THR A 358 6.91 3.24 -14.53
C THR A 358 6.98 1.78 -14.95
N ILE A 359 6.39 1.40 -16.11
CA ILE A 359 6.48 0.02 -16.62
C ILE A 359 7.83 -0.29 -17.29
N ILE A 360 8.54 0.72 -17.80
CA ILE A 360 9.82 0.54 -18.51
C ILE A 360 10.85 -0.22 -17.66
N PRO A 361 11.12 0.15 -16.39
CA PRO A 361 12.03 -0.59 -15.53
C PRO A 361 11.64 -2.07 -15.39
N ALA A 362 10.35 -2.38 -15.26
CA ALA A 362 9.87 -3.76 -15.15
C ALA A 362 10.11 -4.56 -16.43
N LEU A 363 9.85 -3.95 -17.60
CA LEU A 363 10.12 -4.56 -18.90
C LEU A 363 11.61 -4.80 -19.14
N LEU A 364 12.47 -3.86 -18.72
CA LEU A 364 13.92 -4.02 -18.80
C LEU A 364 14.42 -5.18 -17.94
N VAL A 365 13.94 -5.28 -16.69
CA VAL A 365 14.26 -6.40 -15.79
C VAL A 365 13.94 -7.75 -16.44
N ILE A 366 12.75 -7.86 -17.04
CA ILE A 366 12.32 -9.09 -17.73
C ILE A 366 13.14 -9.34 -19.00
N ALA A 367 13.37 -8.31 -19.83
CA ALA A 367 14.11 -8.44 -21.09
C ALA A 367 15.57 -8.85 -20.85
N LEU A 368 16.17 -8.40 -19.75
CA LEU A 368 17.53 -8.75 -19.34
C LEU A 368 17.62 -10.09 -18.59
N ASN A 369 16.50 -10.80 -18.41
CA ASN A 369 16.41 -12.05 -17.64
C ASN A 369 16.99 -11.94 -16.22
N ILE A 370 16.83 -10.78 -15.58
CA ILE A 370 17.25 -10.58 -14.19
C ILE A 370 16.32 -11.41 -13.27
N PRO A 371 16.86 -12.10 -12.24
CA PRO A 371 16.05 -12.85 -11.29
C PRO A 371 14.95 -11.96 -10.66
N THR A 372 13.69 -12.32 -10.91
CA THR A 372 12.53 -11.51 -10.51
C THR A 372 12.38 -11.38 -9.00
N VAL A 373 12.82 -12.38 -8.24
CA VAL A 373 12.75 -12.39 -6.77
C VAL A 373 13.76 -11.43 -6.15
N GLU A 374 15.00 -11.39 -6.64
CA GLU A 374 15.98 -10.42 -6.18
C GLU A 374 15.48 -9.00 -6.43
N VAL A 375 14.90 -8.75 -7.61
CA VAL A 375 14.29 -7.46 -7.93
C VAL A 375 13.13 -7.13 -6.99
N LEU A 376 12.28 -8.11 -6.64
CA LEU A 376 11.21 -7.93 -5.65
C LEU A 376 11.78 -7.52 -4.29
N VAL A 377 12.79 -8.22 -3.78
CA VAL A 377 13.42 -7.93 -2.47
C VAL A 377 14.09 -6.56 -2.47
N ILE A 378 14.87 -6.24 -3.50
CA ILE A 378 15.53 -4.93 -3.64
C ILE A 378 14.49 -3.81 -3.73
N SER A 379 13.39 -4.04 -4.43
CA SER A 379 12.30 -3.07 -4.52
C SER A 379 11.74 -2.76 -3.12
N GLN A 380 11.48 -3.80 -2.31
CA GLN A 380 11.00 -3.60 -0.93
C GLN A 380 12.03 -2.93 -0.02
N ALA A 381 13.32 -3.20 -0.22
CA ALA A 381 14.39 -2.49 0.48
C ALA A 381 14.36 -0.98 0.16
N ILE A 382 14.23 -0.60 -1.12
CA ILE A 382 14.11 0.81 -1.54
C ILE A 382 12.89 1.48 -0.87
N LEU A 383 11.75 0.80 -0.81
CA LEU A 383 10.55 1.31 -0.13
C LEU A 383 10.80 1.55 1.35
N SER A 384 11.45 0.59 2.02
CA SER A 384 11.80 0.71 3.44
C SER A 384 12.71 1.91 3.69
N LEU A 385 13.72 2.13 2.83
CA LEU A 385 14.62 3.28 2.93
C LEU A 385 13.90 4.62 2.73
N GLN A 386 12.87 4.65 1.89
CA GLN A 386 12.07 5.86 1.67
C GLN A 386 11.12 6.18 2.84
N LEU A 387 10.79 5.18 3.64
CA LEU A 387 9.76 5.29 4.66
C LEU A 387 10.05 6.36 5.72
N PRO A 388 11.26 6.45 6.34
CA PRO A 388 11.61 7.55 7.25
C PRO A 388 11.39 8.94 6.65
N PHE A 389 11.75 9.11 5.37
CA PHE A 389 11.60 10.38 4.65
C PHE A 389 10.13 10.79 4.44
N THR A 390 9.21 9.84 4.47
CA THR A 390 7.77 10.11 4.41
C THR A 390 7.16 10.29 5.79
N MET A 391 7.60 9.50 6.77
CA MET A 391 7.10 9.57 8.15
C MET A 391 7.47 10.88 8.85
N VAL A 392 8.71 11.34 8.69
CA VAL A 392 9.18 12.57 9.35
C VAL A 392 8.31 13.78 8.99
N PRO A 393 8.02 14.09 7.72
CA PRO A 393 7.07 15.16 7.36
C PRO A 393 5.68 14.97 7.98
N VAL A 394 5.12 13.75 7.99
CA VAL A 394 3.81 13.49 8.60
C VAL A 394 3.84 13.85 10.09
N VAL A 395 4.86 13.42 10.83
CA VAL A 395 4.99 13.72 12.26
C VAL A 395 5.14 15.23 12.51
N LEU A 396 5.98 15.91 11.74
CA LEU A 396 6.21 17.36 11.87
C LEU A 396 4.95 18.17 11.55
N LEU A 397 4.27 17.86 10.45
CA LEU A 397 3.09 18.60 10.00
C LEU A 397 1.88 18.33 10.89
N THR A 398 1.68 17.10 11.37
CA THR A 398 0.53 16.77 12.25
C THR A 398 0.67 17.30 13.68
N ARG A 399 1.86 17.80 14.06
CA ARG A 399 2.12 18.48 15.34
C ARG A 399 1.87 19.99 15.28
N ARG A 400 1.85 20.59 14.09
CA ARG A 400 1.76 22.03 13.88
C ARG A 400 0.33 22.54 14.09
N ARG A 401 0.15 23.45 15.07
CA ARG A 401 -1.15 24.06 15.42
C ARG A 401 -1.68 24.98 14.31
N ASP A 402 -0.77 25.64 13.63
CA ASP A 402 -1.07 26.55 12.51
C ASP A 402 -1.62 25.83 11.28
N LEU A 403 -1.33 24.54 11.12
CA LEU A 403 -1.83 23.73 10.00
C LEU A 403 -3.03 22.86 10.38
N MET A 404 -2.99 22.26 11.56
CA MET A 404 -3.99 21.27 11.97
C MET A 404 -5.15 21.87 12.75
N GLU A 405 -5.02 23.10 13.25
CA GLU A 405 -6.03 23.79 14.07
C GLU A 405 -6.53 22.89 15.23
N ASP A 406 -7.81 22.53 15.22
CA ASP A 406 -8.45 21.65 16.21
C ASP A 406 -8.04 20.16 16.11
N PHE A 407 -7.36 19.76 15.03
CA PHE A 407 -7.02 18.36 14.73
C PHE A 407 -5.57 17.97 15.10
N VAL A 408 -4.86 18.84 15.82
CA VAL A 408 -3.47 18.63 16.26
C VAL A 408 -3.35 17.33 17.06
N ASN A 409 -2.22 16.63 16.89
CA ASN A 409 -1.92 15.44 17.69
C ASN A 409 -1.92 15.76 19.19
N GLY A 410 -2.59 14.91 20.00
CA GLY A 410 -2.38 14.91 21.44
C GLY A 410 -0.94 14.50 21.79
N HIS A 411 -0.49 14.85 23.00
CA HIS A 411 0.88 14.59 23.45
C HIS A 411 1.28 13.10 23.33
N LEU A 412 0.41 12.18 23.75
CA LEU A 412 0.66 10.74 23.65
C LEU A 412 0.81 10.27 22.19
N THR A 413 -0.10 10.69 21.31
CA THR A 413 -0.03 10.38 19.87
C THR A 413 1.26 10.91 19.25
N ASN A 414 1.70 12.10 19.65
CA ASN A 414 2.95 12.67 19.15
C ASN A 414 4.17 11.88 19.61
N ILE A 415 4.23 11.48 20.89
CA ILE A 415 5.31 10.62 21.42
C ILE A 415 5.36 9.30 20.65
N MET A 416 4.21 8.64 20.47
CA MET A 416 4.14 7.40 19.69
C MET A 416 4.62 7.58 18.25
N ASN A 417 4.22 8.66 17.57
CA ASN A 417 4.65 8.99 16.21
C ASN A 417 6.18 9.13 16.12
N VAL A 418 6.79 9.83 17.08
CA VAL A 418 8.24 10.00 17.14
C VAL A 418 8.92 8.66 17.43
N CYS A 419 8.45 7.89 18.40
CA CYS A 419 9.02 6.58 18.73
C CYS A 419 8.95 5.61 17.54
N ILE A 420 7.80 5.52 16.87
CA ILE A 420 7.62 4.65 15.70
C ILE A 420 8.55 5.09 14.56
N THR A 421 8.63 6.40 14.28
CA THR A 421 9.55 6.94 13.27
C THR A 421 11.00 6.62 13.59
N LEU A 422 11.41 6.76 14.85
CA LEU A 422 12.76 6.47 15.30
C LEU A 422 13.10 4.98 15.15
N VAL A 423 12.21 4.09 15.60
CA VAL A 423 12.39 2.64 15.45
C VAL A 423 12.52 2.24 13.99
N VAL A 424 11.62 2.72 13.13
CA VAL A 424 11.66 2.44 11.68
C VAL A 424 12.96 2.97 11.05
N THR A 425 13.41 4.16 11.46
CA THR A 425 14.65 4.76 10.96
C THR A 425 15.87 3.93 11.39
N VAL A 426 15.93 3.51 12.66
CA VAL A 426 17.03 2.67 13.17
C VAL A 426 17.06 1.32 12.45
N LEU A 427 15.91 0.67 12.26
CA LEU A 427 15.83 -0.60 11.51
C LEU A 427 16.30 -0.45 10.06
N ASN A 428 15.98 0.67 9.41
CA ASN A 428 16.47 0.96 8.06
C ASN A 428 17.97 1.26 8.01
N MET A 429 18.51 1.95 9.02
CA MET A 429 19.95 2.17 9.13
C MET A 429 20.71 0.86 9.36
N LEU A 430 20.14 -0.07 10.15
CA LEU A 430 20.69 -1.41 10.34
C LEU A 430 20.66 -2.22 9.04
N LEU A 431 19.55 -2.15 8.27
CA LEU A 431 19.46 -2.76 6.94
C LEU A 431 20.58 -2.27 6.02
N LEU A 432 20.76 -0.95 5.93
CA LEU A 432 21.85 -0.35 5.13
C LEU A 432 23.21 -0.85 5.59
N TYR A 433 23.45 -0.86 6.90
CA TYR A 433 24.70 -1.37 7.46
C TYR A 433 24.93 -2.82 7.04
N THR A 434 23.93 -3.70 7.19
CA THR A 434 24.07 -5.10 6.81
C THR A 434 24.23 -5.32 5.30
N LEU A 435 23.62 -4.48 4.48
CA LEU A 435 23.71 -4.60 3.02
C LEU A 435 25.10 -4.19 2.49
N PHE A 436 25.71 -3.16 3.09
CA PHE A 436 26.98 -2.61 2.62
C PHE A 436 28.21 -3.19 3.34
N TRP A 437 28.08 -3.64 4.59
CA TRP A 437 29.20 -4.10 5.41
C TRP A 437 29.14 -5.57 5.82
N GLY A 438 28.06 -6.30 5.52
CA GLY A 438 27.86 -7.69 5.95
C GLY A 438 27.47 -7.80 7.40
#